data_AF-A0A4R2TDQ2-F1
#
_entry.id   AF-A0A4R2TDQ2-F1
#
_cell.length_a   1.000
_cell.length_b   1.000
_cell.length_c   1.000
_cell.angle_alpha   90.00
_cell.angle_beta   90.00
_cell.angle_gamma   90.00
#
_symmetry.space_group_name_H-M   'P 1'
#
loop_
_entity.id
_entity.type
_entity.pdbx_description
1 polymer ?
#
loop_
_entity_poly.entity_id
_entity_poly.type
_entity_poly.pdbx_seq_one_letter_code
_entity_poly.pdbx_strand_id
1 'polypeptide(L)'
;MTNGTTYTFTVQARNEEGTGPSSIPSNAVTPYKPSKGGSGGGSTTTTPASTDTSVKVLVNGKVENAGTVTTTTKGNQTVTTVKLDQQKLEQKLASEGYKAVVTIPVSTKSDIVIGELNGQMVKNMESKQAVLEIKTGAAIYTLPAQQINIDAISEQIGRNVALHDIKIQVEIAKSTEETVKVVENSRKKGGFTIVAAPIDFTIKGIYDGKAVEISKFNAYVERLMAIPEGIDPSKVTTGIVVEADGTVRHVPTEVIVIDGKYYAKINSLTNSTYSVVWHPLEFKDAENHWAKAAINDMGSRMVVSGVDNDMYEPDRDITRAEFAAIMVRALGLKPGEGMNPFEDVKVSDWYSDYIETAVAYKIISGYGNGNFGPMDKITREQAMTMISRAMNITELKAELVNGEIEKLLEGFGDGVQSADYAKRAIAACVKSGIVSGRSDNMIAPKDNITRAKVAAIMQRLLKKSKLI
;
A
#
# COMPACT_ATOMS: atom_id res chain seq x y z
N MET A 1 6.23 -36.20 -36.90
CA MET A 1 6.52 -37.31 -35.97
C MET A 1 5.59 -38.46 -36.28
N THR A 2 6.09 -39.69 -36.17
CA THR A 2 5.34 -40.92 -36.43
C THR A 2 4.75 -41.42 -35.12
N ASN A 3 3.46 -41.75 -35.10
CA ASN A 3 2.83 -42.28 -33.90
C ASN A 3 3.46 -43.63 -33.52
N GLY A 4 3.70 -43.84 -32.23
CA GLY A 4 4.37 -45.02 -31.68
C GLY A 4 5.90 -44.97 -31.73
N THR A 5 6.49 -43.95 -32.37
CA THR A 5 7.94 -43.73 -32.33
C THR A 5 8.29 -42.74 -31.21
N THR A 6 9.25 -43.11 -30.37
CA THR A 6 9.72 -42.26 -29.27
C THR A 6 10.72 -41.22 -29.77
N TYR A 7 10.54 -39.97 -29.38
CA TYR A 7 11.40 -38.84 -29.74
C TYR A 7 11.95 -38.15 -28.50
N THR A 8 13.16 -37.60 -28.62
CA THR A 8 13.75 -36.62 -27.70
C THR A 8 14.20 -35.42 -28.50
N PHE A 9 14.13 -34.22 -27.92
CA PHE A 9 14.52 -32.98 -28.60
C PHE A 9 15.78 -32.41 -27.97
N THR A 10 16.66 -31.87 -28.78
CA THR A 10 17.76 -31.01 -28.34
C THR A 10 17.62 -29.66 -29.04
N VAL A 11 18.07 -28.60 -28.38
CA VAL A 11 18.04 -27.24 -28.93
C VAL A 11 19.46 -26.73 -29.07
N GLN A 12 19.76 -26.09 -30.19
CA GLN A 12 21.01 -25.37 -30.43
C GLN A 12 20.71 -23.91 -30.75
N ALA A 13 21.49 -23.00 -30.19
CA ALA A 13 21.46 -21.58 -30.54
C ALA A 13 22.42 -21.31 -31.69
N ARG A 14 21.99 -20.53 -32.69
CA ARG A 14 22.82 -20.11 -33.84
C ARG A 14 22.74 -18.60 -34.03
N ASN A 15 23.89 -17.99 -34.31
CA ASN A 15 24.01 -16.62 -34.75
C ASN A 15 24.91 -16.54 -36.00
N GLU A 16 25.27 -15.31 -36.42
CA GLU A 16 26.10 -15.07 -37.61
C GLU A 16 27.53 -15.63 -37.50
N GLU A 17 28.05 -15.83 -36.29
CA GLU A 17 29.40 -16.36 -36.06
C GLU A 17 29.46 -17.89 -35.95
N GLY A 18 28.33 -18.56 -35.68
CA GLY A 18 28.31 -20.01 -35.62
C GLY A 18 27.13 -20.61 -34.86
N THR A 19 27.17 -21.93 -34.66
CA THR A 19 26.17 -22.68 -33.91
C THR A 19 26.80 -23.21 -32.62
N GLY A 20 26.16 -22.93 -31.48
CA GLY A 20 26.60 -23.41 -30.16
C GLY A 20 26.29 -24.89 -29.92
N PRO A 21 26.80 -25.47 -28.81
CA PRO A 21 26.56 -26.86 -28.47
C PRO A 21 25.08 -27.15 -28.21
N SER A 22 24.64 -28.39 -28.49
CA SER A 22 23.28 -28.84 -28.19
C SER A 22 23.00 -28.83 -26.70
N SER A 23 21.77 -28.49 -26.33
CA SER A 23 21.24 -28.78 -25.01
C SER A 23 21.26 -30.29 -24.72
N ILE A 24 21.13 -30.65 -23.44
CA ILE A 24 20.77 -32.02 -23.06
C ILE A 24 19.43 -32.41 -23.73
N PRO A 25 19.24 -33.69 -24.13
CA PRO A 25 17.98 -34.15 -24.68
C PRO A 25 16.82 -33.94 -23.69
N SER A 26 15.68 -33.51 -24.20
CA SER A 26 14.42 -33.49 -23.45
C SER A 26 14.09 -34.89 -22.93
N ASN A 27 13.14 -34.95 -22.00
CA ASN A 27 12.46 -36.20 -21.70
C ASN A 27 11.85 -36.80 -22.99
N ALA A 28 11.83 -38.13 -23.04
CA ALA A 28 11.30 -38.88 -24.19
C ALA A 28 9.77 -38.72 -24.30
N VAL A 29 9.29 -38.49 -25.52
CA VAL A 29 7.86 -38.37 -25.82
C VAL A 29 7.51 -39.29 -26.97
N THR A 30 6.48 -40.11 -26.79
CA THR A 30 5.94 -41.02 -27.83
C THR A 30 4.54 -40.56 -28.20
N PRO A 31 4.35 -39.89 -29.36
CA PRO A 31 3.02 -39.51 -29.81
C PRO A 31 2.19 -40.76 -30.12
N TYR A 32 0.92 -40.78 -29.74
CA TYR A 32 -0.01 -41.84 -30.13
C TYR A 32 -1.32 -41.25 -30.65
N LYS A 33 -1.97 -41.97 -31.56
CA LYS A 33 -3.29 -41.61 -32.09
C LYS A 33 -4.36 -41.99 -31.05
N PRO A 34 -5.32 -41.12 -30.70
CA PRO A 34 -6.38 -41.49 -29.77
C PRO A 34 -7.24 -42.63 -30.33
N SER A 35 -7.39 -43.69 -29.55
CA SER A 35 -8.30 -44.82 -29.82
C SER A 35 -9.68 -44.55 -29.20
N LYS A 36 -10.75 -44.79 -29.96
CA LYS A 36 -12.14 -44.74 -29.45
C LYS A 36 -12.46 -46.04 -28.69
N GLY A 37 -12.66 -45.92 -27.38
CA GLY A 37 -13.56 -46.74 -26.55
C GLY A 37 -13.07 -48.11 -26.09
N GLY A 38 -13.20 -48.37 -24.78
CA GLY A 38 -13.20 -49.73 -24.22
C GLY A 38 -12.47 -49.89 -22.88
N SER A 39 -13.25 -49.86 -21.80
CA SER A 39 -12.97 -50.16 -20.38
C SER A 39 -11.87 -51.19 -20.04
N GLY A 40 -11.07 -50.90 -18.99
CA GLY A 40 -10.49 -51.94 -18.12
C GLY A 40 -9.12 -51.66 -17.48
N GLY A 41 -9.12 -51.07 -16.27
CA GLY A 41 -8.24 -51.40 -15.13
C GLY A 41 -6.72 -51.20 -15.20
N GLY A 42 -6.20 -50.31 -14.33
CA GLY A 42 -4.86 -50.48 -13.72
C GLY A 42 -3.95 -49.26 -13.64
N SER A 43 -3.60 -48.90 -12.39
CA SER A 43 -2.47 -48.07 -11.95
C SER A 43 -2.56 -46.55 -12.13
N THR A 44 -3.04 -45.89 -11.08
CA THR A 44 -3.07 -44.43 -10.89
C THR A 44 -1.71 -43.90 -10.45
N THR A 45 -0.96 -43.28 -11.36
CA THR A 45 -0.05 -42.18 -11.02
C THR A 45 -0.83 -40.87 -11.14
N THR A 46 -1.08 -40.25 -9.99
CA THR A 46 -1.85 -39.01 -9.85
C THR A 46 -1.08 -37.83 -10.47
N THR A 47 -1.45 -37.45 -11.68
CA THR A 47 -1.41 -36.03 -12.08
C THR A 47 -2.26 -35.25 -11.07
N PRO A 48 -1.83 -34.07 -10.57
CA PRO A 48 -2.71 -33.24 -9.74
C PRO A 48 -3.98 -32.96 -10.54
N ALA A 49 -5.09 -33.52 -10.09
CA ALA A 49 -6.39 -33.23 -10.65
C ALA A 49 -6.70 -31.76 -10.35
N SER A 50 -6.72 -30.90 -11.37
CA SER A 50 -7.39 -29.60 -11.25
C SER A 50 -8.89 -29.88 -11.19
N THR A 51 -9.45 -29.96 -9.99
CA THR A 51 -10.91 -29.95 -9.80
C THR A 51 -11.41 -28.54 -10.11
N ASP A 52 -11.72 -28.29 -11.38
CA ASP A 52 -12.40 -27.07 -11.83
C ASP A 52 -13.79 -27.06 -11.21
N THR A 53 -13.91 -26.37 -10.07
CA THR A 53 -15.18 -26.21 -9.37
C THR A 53 -15.61 -24.77 -9.56
N SER A 54 -16.84 -24.51 -9.99
CA SER A 54 -17.36 -23.15 -10.08
C SER A 54 -17.30 -22.48 -8.71
N VAL A 55 -16.67 -21.30 -8.60
CA VAL A 55 -16.58 -20.55 -7.33
C VAL A 55 -17.61 -19.44 -7.27
N LYS A 56 -18.11 -19.25 -6.05
CA LYS A 56 -19.01 -18.18 -5.67
C LYS A 56 -18.20 -16.88 -5.58
N VAL A 57 -18.19 -16.12 -6.67
CA VAL A 57 -17.85 -14.70 -6.64
C VAL A 57 -19.07 -13.98 -6.09
N LEU A 58 -18.91 -12.86 -5.37
CA LEU A 58 -20.06 -12.06 -4.96
C LEU A 58 -20.02 -10.70 -5.62
N VAL A 59 -21.18 -10.17 -6.01
CA VAL A 59 -21.31 -8.77 -6.41
C VAL A 59 -22.32 -8.12 -5.48
N ASN A 60 -21.89 -7.11 -4.72
CA ASN A 60 -22.66 -6.48 -3.64
C ASN A 60 -23.21 -7.52 -2.63
N GLY A 61 -22.41 -8.53 -2.29
CA GLY A 61 -22.78 -9.59 -1.36
C GLY A 61 -23.76 -10.64 -1.92
N LYS A 62 -24.21 -10.52 -3.17
CA LYS A 62 -25.04 -11.53 -3.84
C LYS A 62 -24.13 -12.54 -4.54
N VAL A 63 -24.40 -13.83 -4.33
CA VAL A 63 -23.62 -14.91 -4.95
C VAL A 63 -23.83 -14.93 -6.46
N GLU A 64 -22.73 -14.88 -7.18
CA GLU A 64 -22.62 -15.02 -8.63
C GLU A 64 -21.65 -16.15 -8.94
N ASN A 65 -22.08 -17.12 -9.74
CA ASN A 65 -21.20 -18.21 -10.21
C ASN A 65 -20.33 -17.72 -11.38
N ALA A 66 -19.58 -16.65 -11.13
CA ALA A 66 -18.84 -15.85 -12.09
C ALA A 66 -17.32 -16.06 -12.00
N GLY A 67 -16.88 -17.24 -11.55
CA GLY A 67 -15.47 -17.61 -11.61
C GLY A 67 -15.22 -19.11 -11.54
N THR A 68 -14.03 -19.52 -11.97
CA THR A 68 -13.50 -20.87 -11.82
C THR A 68 -12.31 -20.84 -10.87
N VAL A 69 -12.17 -21.89 -10.05
CA VAL A 69 -11.00 -22.04 -9.18
C VAL A 69 -10.13 -23.18 -9.63
N THR A 70 -8.84 -22.91 -9.65
CA THR A 70 -7.81 -23.93 -9.82
C THR A 70 -6.87 -23.85 -8.62
N THR A 71 -6.52 -24.98 -8.04
CA THR A 71 -5.47 -25.06 -7.03
C THR A 71 -4.36 -25.94 -7.56
N THR A 72 -3.15 -25.39 -7.57
CA THR A 72 -1.94 -26.06 -8.05
C THR A 72 -0.85 -25.96 -6.99
N THR A 73 0.25 -26.66 -7.22
CA THR A 73 1.44 -26.57 -6.37
C THR A 73 2.60 -26.08 -7.22
N LYS A 74 3.25 -25.00 -6.80
CA LYS A 74 4.43 -24.42 -7.45
C LYS A 74 5.58 -24.47 -6.45
N GLY A 75 6.53 -25.38 -6.66
CA GLY A 75 7.54 -25.68 -5.64
C GLY A 75 6.89 -26.28 -4.40
N ASN A 76 7.12 -25.67 -3.23
CA ASN A 76 6.51 -26.08 -1.95
C ASN A 76 5.27 -25.25 -1.57
N GLN A 77 4.82 -24.34 -2.44
CA GLN A 77 3.69 -23.45 -2.16
C GLN A 77 2.44 -23.90 -2.90
N THR A 78 1.32 -23.88 -2.19
CA THR A 78 -0.02 -24.06 -2.75
C THR A 78 -0.52 -22.75 -3.35
N VAL A 79 -0.95 -22.80 -4.61
CA VAL A 79 -1.43 -21.63 -5.37
C VAL A 79 -2.88 -21.85 -5.76
N THR A 80 -3.78 -21.02 -5.23
CA THR A 80 -5.19 -21.01 -5.62
C THR A 80 -5.46 -19.79 -6.49
N THR A 81 -5.85 -20.04 -7.73
CA THR A 81 -6.23 -19.00 -8.69
C THR A 81 -7.73 -19.04 -8.91
N VAL A 82 -8.41 -17.93 -8.66
CA VAL A 82 -9.81 -17.71 -9.03
C VAL A 82 -9.85 -16.83 -10.27
N LYS A 83 -10.21 -17.43 -11.41
CA LYS A 83 -10.36 -16.71 -12.68
C LYS A 83 -11.79 -16.25 -12.86
N LEU A 84 -12.00 -14.95 -13.07
CA LEU A 84 -13.32 -14.38 -13.27
C LEU A 84 -13.83 -14.63 -14.70
N ASP A 85 -15.14 -14.88 -14.81
CA ASP A 85 -15.87 -14.99 -16.07
C ASP A 85 -16.29 -13.58 -16.53
N GLN A 86 -15.73 -13.14 -17.65
CA GLN A 86 -15.93 -11.80 -18.18
C GLN A 86 -17.40 -11.49 -18.45
N GLN A 87 -18.10 -12.36 -19.18
CA GLN A 87 -19.47 -12.08 -19.62
C GLN A 87 -20.42 -11.99 -18.42
N LYS A 88 -20.29 -12.92 -17.47
CA LYS A 88 -21.11 -12.91 -16.26
C LYS A 88 -20.85 -11.69 -15.39
N LEU A 89 -19.58 -11.33 -15.20
CA LEU A 89 -19.21 -10.16 -14.41
C LEU A 89 -19.73 -8.88 -15.05
N GLU A 90 -19.56 -8.70 -16.37
CA GLU A 90 -20.04 -7.53 -17.11
C GLU A 90 -21.56 -7.39 -17.03
N GLN A 91 -22.30 -8.49 -17.26
CA GLN A 91 -23.76 -8.49 -17.12
C GLN A 91 -24.18 -8.06 -15.71
N LYS A 92 -23.48 -8.55 -14.69
CA LYS A 92 -23.81 -8.22 -13.31
C LYS A 92 -23.49 -6.78 -12.96
N LEU A 93 -22.30 -6.28 -13.33
CA LEU A 93 -21.91 -4.88 -13.12
C LEU A 93 -22.85 -3.91 -13.84
N ALA A 94 -23.35 -4.26 -15.02
CA ALA A 94 -24.36 -3.49 -15.71
C ALA A 94 -25.67 -3.37 -14.92
N SER A 95 -26.06 -4.43 -14.19
CA SER A 95 -27.27 -4.44 -13.36
C SER A 95 -27.14 -3.75 -12.01
N GLU A 96 -25.97 -3.81 -11.37
CA GLU A 96 -25.75 -3.26 -10.02
C GLU A 96 -25.32 -1.77 -10.06
N GLY A 97 -24.76 -1.29 -11.17
CA GLY A 97 -24.44 0.12 -11.38
C GLY A 97 -23.09 0.56 -10.83
N TYR A 98 -23.01 1.80 -10.35
CA TYR A 98 -21.77 2.41 -9.87
C TYR A 98 -21.39 1.91 -8.46
N LYS A 99 -20.08 1.83 -8.18
CA LYS A 99 -19.49 1.45 -6.89
C LYS A 99 -19.82 0.03 -6.43
N ALA A 100 -20.11 -0.87 -7.37
CA ALA A 100 -20.31 -2.28 -7.07
C ALA A 100 -19.04 -2.90 -6.46
N VAL A 101 -19.22 -3.77 -5.46
CA VAL A 101 -18.12 -4.52 -4.82
C VAL A 101 -18.11 -5.94 -5.35
N VAL A 102 -17.04 -6.33 -6.01
CA VAL A 102 -16.78 -7.67 -6.55
C VAL A 102 -15.89 -8.41 -5.55
N THR A 103 -16.44 -9.38 -4.84
CA THR A 103 -15.71 -10.15 -3.82
C THR A 103 -15.34 -11.54 -4.34
N ILE A 104 -14.07 -11.89 -4.19
CA ILE A 104 -13.51 -13.23 -4.40
C ILE A 104 -13.22 -13.85 -3.04
N PRO A 105 -14.14 -14.66 -2.48
CA PRO A 105 -13.90 -15.39 -1.24
C PRO A 105 -13.10 -16.66 -1.51
N VAL A 106 -12.01 -16.85 -0.77
CA VAL A 106 -11.17 -18.04 -0.82
C VAL A 106 -11.09 -18.64 0.57
N SER A 107 -11.83 -19.73 0.77
CA SER A 107 -11.87 -20.49 2.03
C SER A 107 -10.81 -21.59 2.11
N THR A 108 -10.24 -21.99 0.98
CA THR A 108 -9.14 -22.96 0.93
C THR A 108 -7.90 -22.34 1.55
N LYS A 109 -7.24 -23.08 2.44
CA LYS A 109 -5.94 -22.68 2.99
C LYS A 109 -4.89 -22.84 1.89
N SER A 110 -4.44 -21.73 1.33
CA SER A 110 -3.41 -21.69 0.29
C SER A 110 -2.31 -20.71 0.66
N ASP A 111 -1.09 -20.96 0.22
CA ASP A 111 0.05 -20.07 0.46
C ASP A 111 -0.03 -18.83 -0.43
N ILE A 112 -0.56 -18.99 -1.65
CA ILE A 112 -0.76 -17.92 -2.63
C ILE A 112 -2.20 -17.97 -3.11
N VAL A 113 -2.86 -16.81 -3.11
CA VAL A 113 -4.21 -16.62 -3.65
C VAL A 113 -4.16 -15.55 -4.73
N ILE A 114 -4.65 -15.88 -5.93
CA ILE A 114 -4.67 -14.99 -7.08
C ILE A 114 -6.10 -14.80 -7.55
N GLY A 115 -6.57 -13.55 -7.57
CA GLY A 115 -7.72 -13.15 -8.37
C GLY A 115 -7.25 -12.82 -9.78
N GLU A 116 -7.71 -13.58 -10.78
CA GLU A 116 -7.34 -13.38 -12.18
C GLU A 116 -8.51 -12.73 -12.95
N LEU A 117 -8.24 -11.55 -13.50
CA LEU A 117 -9.10 -10.80 -14.41
C LEU A 117 -8.37 -10.61 -15.75
N ASN A 118 -9.04 -9.97 -16.70
CA ASN A 118 -8.41 -9.41 -17.89
C ASN A 118 -8.58 -7.89 -17.91
N GLY A 119 -7.82 -7.22 -18.75
CA GLY A 119 -7.82 -5.76 -18.85
C GLY A 119 -9.20 -5.21 -19.22
N GLN A 120 -9.99 -5.90 -20.03
CA GLN A 120 -11.34 -5.43 -20.38
C GLN A 120 -12.28 -5.42 -19.17
N MET A 121 -12.25 -6.46 -18.34
CA MET A 121 -12.99 -6.49 -17.08
C MET A 121 -12.56 -5.35 -16.16
N VAL A 122 -11.25 -5.12 -16.00
CA VAL A 122 -10.74 -4.00 -15.20
C VAL A 122 -11.22 -2.66 -15.74
N LYS A 123 -11.16 -2.45 -17.07
CA LYS A 123 -11.63 -1.22 -17.70
C LYS A 123 -13.10 -0.95 -17.41
N ASN A 124 -13.93 -1.99 -17.49
CA ASN A 124 -15.35 -1.88 -17.19
C ASN A 124 -15.57 -1.55 -15.71
N MET A 125 -14.82 -2.18 -14.80
CA MET A 125 -14.87 -1.89 -13.36
C MET A 125 -14.44 -0.45 -13.04
N GLU A 126 -13.37 0.06 -13.66
CA GLU A 126 -12.92 1.45 -13.53
C GLU A 126 -14.02 2.44 -13.91
N SER A 127 -14.67 2.22 -15.06
CA SER A 127 -15.75 3.09 -15.55
C SER A 127 -16.95 3.15 -14.60
N LYS A 128 -17.16 2.10 -13.81
CA LYS A 128 -18.23 1.98 -12.82
C LYS A 128 -17.77 2.34 -11.41
N GLN A 129 -16.52 2.73 -11.21
CA GLN A 129 -15.93 2.92 -9.89
C GLN A 129 -16.06 1.69 -8.97
N ALA A 130 -16.05 0.49 -9.56
CA ALA A 130 -16.19 -0.75 -8.82
C ALA A 130 -14.94 -1.06 -8.00
N VAL A 131 -15.12 -1.87 -6.95
CA VAL A 131 -14.07 -2.31 -6.04
C VAL A 131 -13.91 -3.81 -6.17
N LEU A 132 -12.68 -4.29 -6.31
CA LEU A 132 -12.34 -5.70 -6.18
C LEU A 132 -11.93 -5.99 -4.74
N GLU A 133 -12.47 -7.06 -4.16
CA GLU A 133 -12.11 -7.51 -2.83
C GLU A 133 -11.69 -8.99 -2.87
N ILE A 134 -10.46 -9.31 -2.47
CA ILE A 134 -10.03 -10.71 -2.31
C ILE A 134 -10.01 -11.03 -0.82
N LYS A 135 -10.86 -11.97 -0.41
CA LYS A 135 -10.99 -12.40 0.99
C LYS A 135 -10.35 -13.77 1.21
N THR A 136 -9.32 -13.82 2.03
CA THR A 136 -8.68 -15.06 2.50
C THR A 136 -8.82 -15.19 4.02
N GLY A 137 -8.42 -16.33 4.58
CA GLY A 137 -8.38 -16.49 6.04
C GLY A 137 -7.39 -15.55 6.76
N ALA A 138 -6.31 -15.13 6.07
CA ALA A 138 -5.23 -14.34 6.63
C ALA A 138 -5.35 -12.84 6.34
N ALA A 139 -5.91 -12.47 5.19
CA ALA A 139 -6.07 -11.07 4.81
C ALA A 139 -7.25 -10.83 3.87
N ILE A 140 -7.74 -9.60 3.88
CA ILE A 140 -8.68 -9.05 2.90
C ILE A 140 -7.98 -7.92 2.16
N TYR A 141 -7.99 -7.98 0.82
CA TYR A 141 -7.42 -6.93 -0.01
C TYR A 141 -8.53 -6.20 -0.77
N THR A 142 -8.75 -4.92 -0.43
CA THR A 142 -9.83 -4.09 -0.98
C THR A 142 -9.25 -3.05 -1.94
N LEU A 143 -9.42 -3.29 -3.24
CA LEU A 143 -8.77 -2.58 -4.33
C LEU A 143 -9.80 -1.86 -5.22
N PRO A 144 -9.93 -0.53 -5.14
CA PRO A 144 -10.69 0.23 -6.12
C PRO A 144 -10.09 0.03 -7.51
N ALA A 145 -10.91 -0.31 -8.51
CA ALA A 145 -10.42 -0.68 -9.84
C ALA A 145 -9.59 0.44 -10.50
N GLN A 146 -9.89 1.71 -10.20
CA GLN A 146 -9.14 2.87 -10.71
C GLN A 146 -7.68 2.92 -10.25
N GLN A 147 -7.34 2.21 -9.19
CA GLN A 147 -5.96 2.11 -8.71
C GLN A 147 -5.15 1.08 -9.50
N ILE A 148 -5.79 0.23 -10.32
CA ILE A 148 -5.08 -0.67 -11.25
C ILE A 148 -4.61 0.14 -12.47
N ASN A 149 -5.44 1.06 -12.98
CA ASN A 149 -5.16 1.91 -14.13
C ASN A 149 -4.72 1.09 -15.36
N ILE A 150 -5.67 0.36 -15.94
CA ILE A 150 -5.41 -0.56 -17.05
C ILE A 150 -4.82 0.14 -18.27
N ASP A 151 -5.15 1.40 -18.51
CA ASP A 151 -4.59 2.16 -19.63
C ASP A 151 -3.07 2.32 -19.48
N ALA A 152 -2.59 2.68 -18.28
CA ALA A 152 -1.16 2.81 -18.00
C ALA A 152 -0.42 1.45 -18.09
N ILE A 153 -1.07 0.35 -17.72
CA ILE A 153 -0.53 -1.00 -17.91
C ILE A 153 -0.42 -1.32 -19.40
N SER A 154 -1.49 -1.07 -20.17
CA SER A 154 -1.54 -1.33 -21.61
C SER A 154 -0.48 -0.53 -22.36
N GLU A 155 -0.23 0.73 -21.97
CA GLU A 155 0.83 1.56 -22.54
C GLU A 155 2.23 0.97 -22.30
N GLN A 156 2.48 0.44 -21.10
CA GLN A 156 3.76 -0.19 -20.76
C GLN A 156 3.95 -1.55 -21.43
N ILE A 157 2.88 -2.33 -21.61
CA ILE A 157 2.91 -3.60 -22.35
C ILE A 157 3.15 -3.34 -23.83
N GLY A 158 2.29 -2.52 -24.46
CA GLY A 158 2.33 -2.13 -25.87
C GLY A 158 0.99 -1.56 -26.35
N ARG A 159 1.01 -0.44 -27.10
CA ARG A 159 -0.17 0.35 -27.47
C ARG A 159 -1.24 -0.35 -28.35
N ASN A 160 -0.94 -1.51 -28.92
CA ASN A 160 -1.84 -2.23 -29.84
C ASN A 160 -2.32 -3.59 -29.28
N VAL A 161 -2.24 -3.80 -27.97
CA VAL A 161 -2.72 -5.02 -27.32
C VAL A 161 -4.19 -4.84 -26.94
N ALA A 162 -5.04 -5.80 -27.31
CA ALA A 162 -6.43 -5.76 -26.90
C ALA A 162 -6.54 -6.01 -25.39
N LEU A 163 -7.32 -5.20 -24.68
CA LEU A 163 -7.40 -5.28 -23.22
C LEU A 163 -7.86 -6.65 -22.70
N HIS A 164 -8.68 -7.38 -23.45
CA HIS A 164 -9.13 -8.71 -23.06
C HIS A 164 -8.01 -9.78 -23.11
N ASP A 165 -6.90 -9.50 -23.81
CA ASP A 165 -5.73 -10.38 -23.87
C ASP A 165 -4.73 -10.10 -22.74
N ILE A 166 -4.80 -8.90 -22.12
CA ILE A 166 -3.97 -8.57 -20.97
C ILE A 166 -4.54 -9.26 -19.74
N LYS A 167 -3.81 -10.21 -19.17
CA LYS A 167 -4.15 -10.87 -17.92
C LYS A 167 -3.78 -9.99 -16.74
N ILE A 168 -4.72 -9.73 -15.83
CA ILE A 168 -4.49 -9.01 -14.58
C ILE A 168 -4.55 -10.01 -13.43
N GLN A 169 -3.46 -10.11 -12.67
CA GLN A 169 -3.37 -10.94 -11.48
C GLN A 169 -3.25 -10.05 -10.25
N VAL A 170 -4.18 -10.20 -9.31
CA VAL A 170 -4.17 -9.56 -8.00
C VAL A 170 -3.90 -10.65 -6.97
N GLU A 171 -2.76 -10.56 -6.30
CA GLU A 171 -2.19 -11.64 -5.50
C GLU A 171 -2.10 -11.26 -4.02
N ILE A 172 -2.47 -12.19 -3.15
CA ILE A 172 -2.17 -12.22 -1.73
C ILE A 172 -1.34 -13.48 -1.48
N ALA A 173 -0.09 -13.31 -1.05
CA ALA A 173 0.84 -14.42 -0.85
C ALA A 173 1.47 -14.39 0.54
N LYS A 174 1.68 -15.56 1.14
CA LYS A 174 2.63 -15.68 2.25
C LYS A 174 4.01 -15.31 1.73
N SER A 175 4.72 -14.47 2.48
CA SER A 175 6.06 -14.07 2.09
C SER A 175 7.03 -15.25 2.04
N THR A 176 8.01 -15.16 1.14
CA THR A 176 9.06 -16.18 0.99
C THR A 176 9.90 -16.33 2.25
N GLU A 177 10.60 -17.46 2.41
CA GLU A 177 11.51 -17.67 3.55
C GLU A 177 12.61 -16.61 3.62
N GLU A 178 13.09 -16.10 2.49
CA GLU A 178 14.08 -15.03 2.43
C GLU A 178 13.49 -13.73 2.98
N THR A 179 12.31 -13.34 2.50
CA THR A 179 11.60 -12.16 3.01
C THR A 179 11.33 -12.28 4.52
N VAL A 180 10.88 -13.45 5.00
CA VAL A 180 10.66 -13.70 6.43
C VAL A 180 11.96 -13.49 7.24
N LYS A 181 13.11 -13.94 6.72
CA LYS A 181 14.41 -13.70 7.38
C LYS A 181 14.76 -12.23 7.43
N VAL A 182 14.49 -11.46 6.36
CA VAL A 182 14.69 -10.01 6.36
C VAL A 182 13.82 -9.36 7.43
N VAL A 183 12.53 -9.69 7.50
CA VAL A 183 11.60 -9.16 8.52
C VAL A 183 12.09 -9.50 9.94
N GLU A 184 12.55 -10.72 10.20
CA GLU A 184 13.10 -11.12 11.51
C GLU A 184 14.40 -10.38 11.87
N ASN A 185 15.27 -10.11 10.89
CA ASN A 185 16.48 -9.32 11.13
C ASN A 185 16.14 -7.86 11.44
N SER A 186 15.21 -7.27 10.68
CA SER A 186 14.69 -5.93 10.91
C SER A 186 14.02 -5.81 12.28
N ARG A 187 13.28 -6.85 12.71
CA ARG A 187 12.68 -6.95 14.04
C ARG A 187 13.73 -6.83 15.14
N LYS A 188 14.82 -7.58 15.05
CA LYS A 188 15.92 -7.53 16.03
C LYS A 188 16.60 -6.16 16.05
N LYS A 189 16.85 -5.57 14.88
CA LYS A 189 17.50 -4.26 14.74
C LYS A 189 16.60 -3.12 15.26
N GLY A 190 15.31 -3.18 14.98
CA GLY A 190 14.34 -2.13 15.31
C GLY A 190 13.66 -2.28 16.66
N GLY A 191 13.94 -3.34 17.43
CA GLY A 191 13.41 -3.51 18.78
C GLY A 191 11.89 -3.72 18.88
N PHE A 192 11.25 -4.26 17.83
CA PHE A 192 9.82 -4.53 17.81
C PHE A 192 9.50 -6.04 17.88
N THR A 193 8.22 -6.38 18.05
CA THR A 193 7.71 -7.75 18.00
C THR A 193 6.76 -7.91 16.83
N ILE A 194 6.89 -9.00 16.07
CA ILE A 194 5.95 -9.32 14.99
C ILE A 194 4.68 -9.89 15.62
N VAL A 195 3.55 -9.26 15.31
CA VAL A 195 2.21 -9.68 15.73
C VAL A 195 1.53 -10.52 14.66
N ALA A 196 1.66 -10.12 13.39
CA ALA A 196 1.16 -10.89 12.26
C ALA A 196 2.28 -11.14 11.25
N ALA A 197 2.36 -12.37 10.76
CA ALA A 197 3.35 -12.79 9.77
C ALA A 197 3.29 -11.90 8.51
N PRO A 198 4.44 -11.71 7.83
CA PRO A 198 4.46 -10.89 6.62
C PRO A 198 3.63 -11.53 5.49
N ILE A 199 2.90 -10.67 4.76
CA ILE A 199 2.08 -11.03 3.61
C ILE A 199 2.45 -10.10 2.45
N ASP A 200 2.67 -10.69 1.28
CA ASP A 200 2.98 -9.99 0.04
C ASP A 200 1.67 -9.70 -0.70
N PHE A 201 1.49 -8.44 -1.11
CA PHE A 201 0.38 -8.01 -1.95
C PHE A 201 0.95 -7.52 -3.27
N THR A 202 0.57 -8.17 -4.36
CA THR A 202 1.13 -7.88 -5.69
C THR A 202 0.02 -7.72 -6.71
N ILE A 203 0.19 -6.82 -7.67
CA ILE A 203 -0.67 -6.73 -8.84
C ILE A 203 0.21 -6.74 -10.09
N LYS A 204 -0.11 -7.59 -11.06
CA LYS A 204 0.63 -7.69 -12.33
C LYS A 204 -0.32 -7.71 -13.52
N GLY A 205 0.02 -6.93 -14.54
CA GLY A 205 -0.51 -7.06 -15.90
C GLY A 205 0.45 -7.89 -16.75
N ILE A 206 -0.07 -8.93 -17.40
CA ILE A 206 0.74 -9.94 -18.11
C ILE A 206 0.18 -10.11 -19.51
N TYR A 207 1.05 -10.01 -20.51
CA TYR A 207 0.74 -10.30 -21.90
C TYR A 207 1.98 -10.85 -22.59
N ASP A 208 1.84 -11.98 -23.31
CA ASP A 208 2.91 -12.61 -24.09
C ASP A 208 4.25 -12.75 -23.33
N GLY A 209 4.19 -13.20 -22.08
CA GLY A 209 5.36 -13.38 -21.20
C GLY A 209 5.93 -12.09 -20.59
N LYS A 210 5.53 -10.90 -21.08
CA LYS A 210 5.87 -9.61 -20.46
C LYS A 210 4.97 -9.35 -19.26
N ALA A 211 5.56 -8.94 -18.14
CA ALA A 211 4.84 -8.57 -16.92
C ALA A 211 5.15 -7.12 -16.53
N VAL A 212 4.10 -6.37 -16.21
CA VAL A 212 4.16 -5.01 -15.65
C VAL A 212 3.57 -5.08 -14.25
N GLU A 213 4.36 -4.72 -13.25
CA GLU A 213 3.90 -4.69 -11.86
C GLU A 213 3.34 -3.31 -11.50
N ILE A 214 2.21 -3.31 -10.80
CA ILE A 214 1.59 -2.11 -10.24
C ILE A 214 1.98 -2.03 -8.78
N SER A 215 2.96 -1.18 -8.49
CA SER A 215 3.53 -1.03 -7.15
C SER A 215 3.06 0.24 -6.42
N LYS A 216 2.36 1.16 -7.09
CA LYS A 216 1.95 2.46 -6.55
C LYS A 216 0.51 2.81 -6.89
N PHE A 217 -0.12 3.60 -6.02
CA PHE A 217 -1.51 4.05 -6.11
C PHE A 217 -1.62 5.55 -5.91
N ASN A 218 -2.67 6.15 -6.47
CA ASN A 218 -2.97 7.57 -6.35
C ASN A 218 -3.86 7.87 -5.13
N ALA A 219 -4.43 6.85 -4.51
CA ALA A 219 -5.20 6.93 -3.27
C ALA A 219 -4.93 5.71 -2.40
N TYR A 220 -5.23 5.81 -1.10
CA TYR A 220 -5.01 4.72 -0.17
C TYR A 220 -5.81 3.48 -0.57
N VAL A 221 -5.10 2.35 -0.63
CA VAL A 221 -5.70 1.03 -0.81
C VAL A 221 -5.67 0.30 0.52
N GLU A 222 -6.81 -0.30 0.87
CA GLU A 222 -7.04 -0.93 2.17
C GLU A 222 -6.66 -2.41 2.16
N ARG A 223 -5.97 -2.84 3.22
CA ARG A 223 -5.66 -4.25 3.51
C ARG A 223 -6.07 -4.53 4.95
N LEU A 224 -6.92 -5.53 5.15
CA LEU A 224 -7.22 -6.03 6.49
C LEU A 224 -6.36 -7.27 6.74
N MET A 225 -5.35 -7.16 7.58
CA MET A 225 -4.57 -8.31 8.03
C MET A 225 -5.18 -8.88 9.31
N ALA A 226 -5.51 -10.17 9.30
CA ALA A 226 -6.05 -10.83 10.48
C ALA A 226 -5.01 -10.84 11.60
N ILE A 227 -5.41 -10.36 12.78
CA ILE A 227 -4.61 -10.51 13.99
C ILE A 227 -4.82 -11.96 14.49
N PRO A 228 -3.74 -12.72 14.77
CA PRO A 228 -3.87 -14.10 15.26
C PRO A 228 -4.67 -14.19 16.56
N GLU A 229 -5.41 -15.29 16.74
CA GLU A 229 -6.13 -15.56 17.99
C GLU A 229 -5.17 -15.60 19.18
N GLY A 230 -5.63 -15.10 20.34
CA GLY A 230 -4.83 -15.02 21.56
C GLY A 230 -3.90 -13.82 21.66
N ILE A 231 -3.75 -13.03 20.59
CA ILE A 231 -3.06 -11.73 20.67
C ILE A 231 -3.99 -10.70 21.30
N ASP A 232 -3.47 -9.97 22.29
CA ASP A 232 -4.12 -8.80 22.87
C ASP A 232 -4.13 -7.65 21.85
N PRO A 233 -5.30 -7.16 21.41
CA PRO A 233 -5.40 -6.05 20.45
C PRO A 233 -4.74 -4.76 20.94
N SER A 234 -4.61 -4.57 22.27
CA SER A 234 -3.88 -3.41 22.84
C SER A 234 -2.37 -3.49 22.62
N LYS A 235 -1.85 -4.68 22.27
CA LYS A 235 -0.46 -4.92 21.87
C LYS A 235 -0.30 -4.93 20.34
N VAL A 236 -1.09 -4.15 19.63
CA VAL A 236 -0.94 -3.89 18.20
C VAL A 236 -0.65 -2.41 18.02
N THR A 237 0.55 -2.08 17.54
CA THR A 237 0.97 -0.68 17.39
C THR A 237 0.70 -0.18 15.98
N THR A 238 1.21 -0.90 14.97
CA THR A 238 1.06 -0.49 13.57
C THR A 238 1.36 -1.63 12.60
N GLY A 239 0.83 -1.54 11.39
CA GLY A 239 1.39 -2.18 10.21
C GLY A 239 2.69 -1.53 9.79
N ILE A 240 3.58 -2.32 9.20
CA ILE A 240 4.84 -1.89 8.63
C ILE A 240 5.02 -2.46 7.22
N VAL A 241 5.81 -1.76 6.42
CA VAL A 241 6.46 -2.33 5.24
C VAL A 241 7.92 -2.60 5.57
N VAL A 242 8.41 -3.74 5.11
CA VAL A 242 9.82 -4.10 5.16
C VAL A 242 10.35 -4.14 3.73
N GLU A 243 11.26 -3.23 3.42
CA GLU A 243 11.92 -3.15 2.13
C GLU A 243 13.01 -4.22 2.03
N ALA A 244 13.49 -4.52 0.80
CA ALA A 244 14.44 -5.61 0.56
C ALA A 244 15.80 -5.42 1.28
N ASP A 245 16.18 -4.18 1.59
CA ASP A 245 17.38 -3.84 2.36
C ASP A 245 17.18 -3.98 3.89
N GLY A 246 15.98 -4.38 4.32
CA GLY A 246 15.59 -4.47 5.73
C GLY A 246 15.16 -3.16 6.35
N THR A 247 15.08 -2.07 5.59
CA THR A 247 14.51 -0.80 6.06
C THR A 247 13.02 -1.00 6.37
N VAL A 248 12.60 -0.47 7.52
CA VAL A 248 11.23 -0.58 8.00
C VAL A 248 10.58 0.78 8.01
N ARG A 249 9.33 0.85 7.57
CA ARG A 249 8.52 2.06 7.67
C ARG A 249 7.14 1.76 8.20
N HIS A 250 6.63 2.72 8.96
CA HIS A 250 5.22 2.82 9.32
C HIS A 250 4.32 2.75 8.09
N VAL A 251 3.14 2.18 8.28
CA VAL A 251 2.01 2.36 7.38
C VAL A 251 0.77 2.64 8.22
N PRO A 252 -0.05 3.65 7.87
CA PRO A 252 -1.28 3.96 8.58
C PRO A 252 -2.11 2.73 8.88
N THR A 253 -2.40 2.52 10.17
CA THR A 253 -3.05 1.30 10.65
C THR A 253 -4.01 1.57 11.80
N GLU A 254 -5.26 1.15 11.63
CA GLU A 254 -6.31 1.13 12.64
C GLU A 254 -6.60 -0.33 13.02
N VAL A 255 -6.84 -0.62 14.30
CA VAL A 255 -7.31 -1.96 14.73
C VAL A 255 -8.83 -1.97 14.74
N ILE A 256 -9.44 -2.88 13.98
CA ILE A 256 -10.89 -3.02 13.87
C ILE A 256 -11.32 -4.44 14.23
N VAL A 257 -12.61 -4.61 14.54
CA VAL A 257 -13.24 -5.91 14.78
C VAL A 257 -14.35 -6.14 13.76
N ILE A 258 -14.33 -7.31 13.12
CA ILE A 258 -15.36 -7.76 12.16
C ILE A 258 -15.75 -9.17 12.59
N ASP A 259 -17.05 -9.40 12.86
CA ASP A 259 -17.60 -10.70 13.26
C ASP A 259 -16.83 -11.36 14.43
N GLY A 260 -16.39 -10.55 15.39
CA GLY A 260 -15.63 -11.01 16.57
C GLY A 260 -14.14 -11.26 16.34
N LYS A 261 -13.64 -11.08 15.11
CA LYS A 261 -12.21 -11.22 14.77
C LYS A 261 -11.55 -9.87 14.60
N TYR A 262 -10.35 -9.73 15.18
CA TYR A 262 -9.56 -8.51 15.08
C TYR A 262 -8.75 -8.46 13.78
N TYR A 263 -8.68 -7.28 13.18
CA TYR A 263 -7.90 -6.99 11.99
C TYR A 263 -7.08 -5.72 12.18
N ALA A 264 -5.86 -5.72 11.66
CA ALA A 264 -5.12 -4.49 11.38
C ALA A 264 -5.56 -3.97 10.00
N LYS A 265 -6.27 -2.86 9.99
CA LYS A 265 -6.69 -2.12 8.79
C LYS A 265 -5.55 -1.21 8.33
N ILE A 266 -4.77 -1.69 7.38
CA ILE A 266 -3.62 -0.99 6.81
C ILE A 266 -4.07 -0.21 5.57
N ASN A 267 -3.78 1.09 5.54
CA ASN A 267 -4.01 1.96 4.39
C ASN A 267 -2.67 2.34 3.76
N SER A 268 -2.43 1.89 2.51
CA SER A 268 -1.14 2.14 1.83
C SER A 268 -1.31 2.59 0.39
N LEU A 269 -0.38 3.43 -0.06
CA LEU A 269 -0.24 3.87 -1.46
C LEU A 269 0.66 2.94 -2.29
N THR A 270 1.15 1.84 -1.72
CA THR A 270 2.02 0.90 -2.45
C THR A 270 1.55 -0.54 -2.35
N ASN A 271 1.98 -1.37 -3.30
CA ASN A 271 2.07 -2.81 -3.09
C ASN A 271 3.45 -3.16 -2.54
N SER A 272 3.49 -4.11 -1.61
CA SER A 272 4.71 -4.48 -0.87
C SER A 272 4.45 -5.70 0.01
N THR A 273 5.44 -6.03 0.83
CA THR A 273 5.33 -6.94 1.97
C THR A 273 4.90 -6.16 3.20
N TYR A 274 3.79 -6.58 3.82
CA TYR A 274 3.24 -5.97 5.02
C TYR A 274 3.28 -6.94 6.20
N SER A 275 3.62 -6.42 7.37
CA SER A 275 3.51 -7.14 8.66
C SER A 275 2.86 -6.22 9.69
N VAL A 276 2.34 -6.79 10.77
CA VAL A 276 1.78 -6.04 11.91
C VAL A 276 2.70 -6.23 13.09
N VAL A 277 3.01 -5.16 13.82
CA VAL A 277 3.98 -5.20 14.91
C VAL A 277 3.47 -4.55 16.20
N TRP A 278 4.09 -4.96 17.29
CA TRP A 278 4.05 -4.31 18.59
C TRP A 278 5.41 -3.63 18.83
N HIS A 279 5.38 -2.32 19.00
CA HIS A 279 6.58 -1.50 19.19
C HIS A 279 6.26 -0.37 20.18
N PRO A 280 6.12 -0.68 21.48
CA PRO A 280 5.87 0.35 22.48
C PRO A 280 7.14 1.18 22.68
N LEU A 281 7.02 2.50 22.58
CA LEU A 281 8.11 3.44 22.82
C LEU A 281 7.66 4.54 23.77
N GLU A 282 8.50 4.83 24.77
CA GLU A 282 8.31 5.91 25.71
C GLU A 282 9.58 6.75 25.81
N PHE A 283 9.44 8.07 25.97
CA PHE A 283 10.56 8.98 26.13
C PHE A 283 10.58 9.58 27.52
N LYS A 284 11.77 9.60 28.15
CA LYS A 284 11.95 10.00 29.56
C LYS A 284 11.57 11.45 29.79
N ASP A 285 11.99 12.35 28.90
CA ASP A 285 11.67 13.77 28.95
C ASP A 285 10.23 14.12 28.55
N ALA A 286 9.46 13.15 28.06
CA ALA A 286 8.04 13.31 27.81
C ALA A 286 7.16 12.85 28.99
N GLU A 287 7.74 12.22 30.03
CA GLU A 287 6.98 11.50 31.07
C GLU A 287 5.92 12.36 31.79
N ASN A 288 6.24 13.63 32.05
CA ASN A 288 5.37 14.61 32.70
C ASN A 288 4.92 15.72 31.72
N HIS A 289 5.18 15.56 30.43
CA HIS A 289 4.89 16.56 29.42
C HIS A 289 3.44 16.42 28.90
N TRP A 290 2.75 17.54 28.63
CA TRP A 290 1.35 17.53 28.18
C TRP A 290 1.12 16.69 26.90
N ALA A 291 2.15 16.59 26.06
CA ALA A 291 2.12 15.84 24.81
C ALA A 291 2.56 14.37 24.93
N LYS A 292 2.81 13.85 26.14
CA LYS A 292 3.30 12.47 26.38
C LYS A 292 2.60 11.44 25.51
N ALA A 293 1.27 11.41 25.57
CA ALA A 293 0.47 10.42 24.85
C ALA A 293 0.65 10.51 23.33
N ALA A 294 0.74 11.72 22.77
CA ALA A 294 0.95 11.91 21.34
C ALA A 294 2.39 11.55 20.92
N ILE A 295 3.38 11.94 21.72
CA ILE A 295 4.79 11.64 21.47
C ILE A 295 5.01 10.11 21.50
N ASN A 296 4.53 9.44 22.55
CA ASN A 296 4.70 7.99 22.69
C ASN A 296 3.94 7.23 21.59
N ASP A 297 2.71 7.62 21.24
CA ASP A 297 1.95 6.99 20.15
C ASP A 297 2.67 7.17 18.79
N MET A 298 3.08 8.39 18.45
CA MET A 298 3.79 8.64 17.19
C MET A 298 5.18 8.00 17.15
N GLY A 299 5.86 7.90 18.30
CA GLY A 299 7.14 7.21 18.42
C GLY A 299 6.98 5.69 18.26
N SER A 300 5.99 5.12 18.94
CA SER A 300 5.62 3.71 18.84
C SER A 300 5.27 3.33 17.40
N ARG A 301 4.58 4.20 16.68
CA ARG A 301 4.25 4.02 15.26
C ARG A 301 5.41 4.28 14.30
N MET A 302 6.61 4.65 14.76
CA MET A 302 7.78 4.99 13.92
C MET A 302 7.58 6.26 13.07
N VAL A 303 6.67 7.15 13.47
CA VAL A 303 6.39 8.42 12.79
C VAL A 303 7.35 9.52 13.25
N VAL A 304 7.61 9.59 14.56
CA VAL A 304 8.62 10.46 15.15
C VAL A 304 9.75 9.62 15.76
N SER A 305 10.95 10.19 15.81
CA SER A 305 12.13 9.54 16.38
C SER A 305 12.68 10.38 17.53
N GLY A 306 13.27 9.72 18.53
CA GLY A 306 14.05 10.37 19.58
C GLY A 306 15.34 10.99 19.04
N VAL A 307 16.05 11.70 19.92
CA VAL A 307 17.34 12.30 19.60
C VAL A 307 18.52 11.47 20.11
N ASP A 308 18.40 10.84 21.30
CA ASP A 308 19.33 9.84 21.88
C ASP A 308 18.88 9.43 23.29
N ASN A 309 19.39 8.32 23.85
CA ASN A 309 19.20 7.92 25.27
C ASN A 309 17.74 7.91 25.80
N ASP A 310 16.78 7.56 24.94
CA ASP A 310 15.33 7.63 25.19
C ASP A 310 14.79 9.06 25.41
N MET A 311 15.45 10.06 24.83
CA MET A 311 15.07 11.48 24.86
C MET A 311 14.40 11.91 23.56
N TYR A 312 13.43 12.81 23.66
CA TYR A 312 12.67 13.32 22.51
C TYR A 312 12.89 14.81 22.22
N GLU A 313 13.24 15.62 23.22
CA GLU A 313 13.27 17.08 23.20
C GLU A 313 11.92 17.72 22.81
N PRO A 314 10.86 17.54 23.62
CA PRO A 314 9.51 17.97 23.27
C PRO A 314 9.38 19.47 22.97
N ASP A 315 10.14 20.31 23.67
CA ASP A 315 10.05 21.78 23.57
C ASP A 315 11.01 22.40 22.56
N ARG A 316 11.87 21.60 21.88
CA ARG A 316 12.76 22.11 20.86
C ARG A 316 11.98 22.45 19.58
N ASP A 317 12.30 23.60 18.99
CA ASP A 317 11.83 23.97 17.65
C ASP A 317 12.38 23.02 16.57
N ILE A 318 11.49 22.56 15.70
CA ILE A 318 11.80 21.62 14.63
C ILE A 318 12.27 22.34 13.35
N THR A 319 13.12 21.70 12.56
CA THR A 319 13.48 22.21 11.23
C THR A 319 12.44 21.83 10.17
N ARG A 320 12.48 22.51 9.02
CA ARG A 320 11.66 22.17 7.85
C ARG A 320 11.92 20.76 7.33
N ALA A 321 13.17 20.30 7.32
CA ALA A 321 13.52 18.94 6.93
C ALA A 321 12.97 17.88 7.89
N GLU A 322 13.12 18.10 9.20
CA GLU A 322 12.55 17.22 10.23
C GLU A 322 11.02 17.13 10.11
N PHE A 323 10.35 18.26 9.89
CA PHE A 323 8.90 18.29 9.70
C PHE A 323 8.46 17.53 8.42
N ALA A 324 9.18 17.69 7.31
CA ALA A 324 8.92 16.95 6.07
C ALA A 324 9.10 15.43 6.25
N ALA A 325 10.16 15.00 6.93
CA ALA A 325 10.41 13.59 7.22
C ALA A 325 9.30 12.97 8.07
N ILE A 326 8.83 13.68 9.10
CA ILE A 326 7.70 13.23 9.93
C ILE A 326 6.42 13.10 9.10
N MET A 327 6.12 14.06 8.21
CA MET A 327 4.95 13.98 7.32
C MET A 327 5.00 12.75 6.40
N VAL A 328 6.14 12.49 5.76
CA VAL A 328 6.34 11.33 4.88
C VAL A 328 6.13 10.02 5.64
N ARG A 329 6.70 9.90 6.84
CA ARG A 329 6.51 8.72 7.71
C ARG A 329 5.07 8.57 8.19
N ALA A 330 4.43 9.65 8.64
CA ALA A 330 3.05 9.66 9.13
C ALA A 330 2.08 9.12 8.06
N LEU A 331 2.28 9.51 6.81
CA LEU A 331 1.46 9.10 5.68
C LEU A 331 1.84 7.71 5.13
N GLY A 332 2.86 7.05 5.68
CA GLY A 332 3.35 5.76 5.21
C GLY A 332 3.91 5.78 3.80
N LEU A 333 4.47 6.93 3.38
CA LEU A 333 5.08 7.10 2.06
C LEU A 333 6.49 6.51 2.07
N LYS A 334 6.92 5.95 0.94
CA LYS A 334 8.26 5.43 0.75
C LYS A 334 9.23 6.59 0.48
N PRO A 335 10.29 6.80 1.29
CA PRO A 335 11.33 7.78 0.99
C PRO A 335 12.08 7.45 -0.31
N GLY A 336 12.63 8.46 -0.98
CA GLY A 336 13.38 8.34 -2.24
C GLY A 336 12.49 8.26 -3.48
N GLU A 337 11.23 8.68 -3.38
CA GLU A 337 10.35 8.78 -4.54
C GLU A 337 10.40 10.18 -5.17
N GLY A 338 10.71 10.25 -6.46
CA GLY A 338 10.69 11.50 -7.22
C GLY A 338 12.09 12.03 -7.49
N MET A 339 12.22 13.35 -7.56
CA MET A 339 13.48 14.04 -7.80
C MET A 339 13.56 15.25 -6.89
N ASN A 340 14.76 15.56 -6.39
CA ASN A 340 15.02 16.77 -5.64
C ASN A 340 15.17 17.97 -6.60
N PRO A 341 14.32 19.01 -6.49
CA PRO A 341 14.47 20.23 -7.29
C PRO A 341 15.30 21.33 -6.61
N PHE A 342 15.80 21.11 -5.38
CA PHE A 342 16.41 22.16 -4.56
C PHE A 342 17.94 22.08 -4.53
N GLU A 343 18.60 23.23 -4.68
CA GLU A 343 20.08 23.32 -4.73
C GLU A 343 20.74 23.10 -3.36
N ASP A 344 20.02 23.41 -2.28
CA ASP A 344 20.49 23.31 -0.89
C ASP A 344 20.20 21.96 -0.22
N VAL A 345 19.78 20.96 -1.00
CA VAL A 345 19.53 19.58 -0.56
C VAL A 345 20.44 18.64 -1.33
N LYS A 346 21.37 17.98 -0.63
CA LYS A 346 22.32 17.03 -1.24
C LYS A 346 21.78 15.61 -1.13
N VAL A 347 22.15 14.75 -2.07
CA VAL A 347 21.78 13.31 -2.05
C VAL A 347 22.28 12.62 -0.77
N SER A 348 23.43 13.05 -0.24
CA SER A 348 24.01 12.50 0.99
C SER A 348 23.32 12.96 2.28
N ASP A 349 22.42 13.95 2.21
CA ASP A 349 21.75 14.46 3.40
C ASP A 349 20.70 13.44 3.86
N TRP A 350 20.62 13.18 5.17
CA TRP A 350 19.69 12.19 5.74
C TRP A 350 18.22 12.47 5.40
N TYR A 351 17.88 13.72 5.11
CA TYR A 351 16.54 14.17 4.77
C TYR A 351 16.24 14.18 3.26
N SER A 352 17.23 13.87 2.41
CA SER A 352 17.11 14.02 0.95
C SER A 352 15.93 13.23 0.39
N ASP A 353 15.92 11.92 0.64
CA ASP A 353 14.85 11.00 0.24
C ASP A 353 13.45 11.42 0.73
N TYR A 354 13.38 12.02 1.92
CA TYR A 354 12.11 12.52 2.47
C TYR A 354 11.65 13.79 1.76
N ILE A 355 12.57 14.70 1.41
CA ILE A 355 12.26 15.91 0.66
C ILE A 355 11.82 15.55 -0.76
N GLU A 356 12.52 14.63 -1.44
CA GLU A 356 12.14 14.14 -2.77
C GLU A 356 10.70 13.63 -2.78
N THR A 357 10.39 12.76 -1.82
CA THR A 357 9.05 12.18 -1.66
C THR A 357 8.02 13.25 -1.34
N ALA A 358 8.33 14.16 -0.42
CA ALA A 358 7.41 15.24 -0.07
C ALA A 358 7.15 16.19 -1.26
N VAL A 359 8.10 16.37 -2.18
CA VAL A 359 7.89 17.10 -3.45
C VAL A 359 7.00 16.28 -4.39
N ALA A 360 7.30 15.00 -4.59
CA ALA A 360 6.54 14.12 -5.49
C ALA A 360 5.04 14.07 -5.12
N TYR A 361 4.75 14.04 -3.82
CA TYR A 361 3.37 14.06 -3.29
C TYR A 361 2.83 15.48 -3.06
N LYS A 362 3.55 16.52 -3.51
CA LYS A 362 3.15 17.95 -3.42
C LYS A 362 2.83 18.41 -2.00
N ILE A 363 3.48 17.83 -1.00
CA ILE A 363 3.38 18.22 0.41
C ILE A 363 4.19 19.50 0.65
N ILE A 364 5.38 19.60 0.04
CA ILE A 364 6.28 20.73 0.25
C ILE A 364 6.46 21.58 -1.00
N SER A 365 6.90 22.81 -0.77
CA SER A 365 7.43 23.73 -1.76
C SER A 365 8.62 24.49 -1.15
N GLY A 366 9.59 24.85 -1.96
CA GLY A 366 10.71 25.70 -1.54
C GLY A 366 10.31 27.17 -1.39
N TYR A 367 11.29 28.03 -1.17
CA TYR A 367 11.08 29.48 -1.02
C TYR A 367 10.88 30.23 -2.35
N GLY A 368 10.95 29.52 -3.48
CA GLY A 368 10.82 30.11 -4.83
C GLY A 368 12.12 30.66 -5.41
N ASN A 369 13.24 30.51 -4.71
CA ASN A 369 14.58 30.92 -5.12
C ASN A 369 15.51 29.73 -5.43
N GLY A 370 14.95 28.54 -5.68
CA GLY A 370 15.72 27.30 -5.87
C GLY A 370 16.06 26.56 -4.57
N ASN A 371 15.81 27.14 -3.39
CA ASN A 371 16.15 26.53 -2.10
C ASN A 371 14.91 26.05 -1.32
N PHE A 372 15.10 25.01 -0.51
CA PHE A 372 14.10 24.53 0.44
C PHE A 372 14.26 25.11 1.84
N GLY A 373 15.49 25.42 2.27
CA GLY A 373 15.83 25.81 3.64
C GLY A 373 15.67 24.65 4.63
N PRO A 374 16.33 23.49 4.43
CA PRO A 374 16.08 22.28 5.24
C PRO A 374 16.36 22.48 6.74
N MET A 375 17.34 23.33 7.08
CA MET A 375 17.78 23.57 8.46
C MET A 375 17.06 24.74 9.15
N ASP A 376 16.26 25.52 8.42
CA ASP A 376 15.50 26.61 9.01
C ASP A 376 14.41 26.05 9.93
N LYS A 377 14.12 26.80 11.00
CA LYS A 377 12.96 26.49 11.85
C LYS A 377 11.67 26.75 11.07
N ILE A 378 10.73 25.82 11.15
CA ILE A 378 9.46 25.94 10.44
C ILE A 378 8.48 26.77 11.27
N THR A 379 7.88 27.78 10.64
CA THR A 379 6.83 28.58 11.27
C THR A 379 5.50 27.82 11.28
N ARG A 380 4.59 28.22 12.17
CA ARG A 380 3.26 27.60 12.28
C ARG A 380 2.45 27.73 11.00
N GLU A 381 2.50 28.85 10.29
CA GLU A 381 1.79 29.03 9.01
C GLU A 381 2.35 28.13 7.90
N GLN A 382 3.67 27.91 7.87
CA GLN A 382 4.30 26.98 6.93
C GLN A 382 3.93 25.53 7.23
N ALA A 383 3.98 25.15 8.51
CA ALA A 383 3.56 23.81 8.96
C ALA A 383 2.09 23.55 8.58
N MET A 384 1.18 24.49 8.84
CA MET A 384 -0.24 24.37 8.45
C MET A 384 -0.45 24.29 6.94
N THR A 385 0.38 24.96 6.15
CA THR A 385 0.36 24.84 4.68
C THR A 385 0.72 23.43 4.22
N MET A 386 1.74 22.82 4.80
CA MET A 386 2.13 21.43 4.52
C MET A 386 1.08 20.43 4.99
N ILE A 387 0.51 20.61 6.18
CA ILE A 387 -0.57 19.77 6.72
C ILE A 387 -1.80 19.83 5.82
N SER A 388 -2.21 21.03 5.40
CA SER A 388 -3.35 21.20 4.48
C SER A 388 -3.14 20.51 3.13
N ARG A 389 -1.89 20.39 2.66
CA ARG A 389 -1.59 19.62 1.44
C ARG A 389 -1.67 18.12 1.70
N ALA A 390 -1.17 17.66 2.83
CA ALA A 390 -1.30 16.26 3.24
C ALA A 390 -2.76 15.83 3.50
N MET A 391 -3.62 16.74 3.97
CA MET A 391 -5.06 16.48 4.09
C MET A 391 -5.66 16.01 2.75
N ASN A 392 -5.19 16.52 1.61
CA ASN A 392 -5.63 16.07 0.29
C ASN A 392 -5.27 14.61 0.02
N ILE A 393 -4.08 14.17 0.43
CA ILE A 393 -3.62 12.78 0.28
C ILE A 393 -4.47 11.84 1.15
N THR A 394 -4.80 12.28 2.36
CA THR A 394 -5.65 11.51 3.29
C THR A 394 -7.14 11.65 3.01
N GLU A 395 -7.52 12.36 1.94
CA GLU A 395 -8.91 12.71 1.59
C GLU A 395 -9.72 13.41 2.70
N LEU A 396 -9.05 14.00 3.69
CA LEU A 396 -9.67 14.76 4.76
C LEU A 396 -10.06 16.16 4.26
N LYS A 397 -11.26 16.27 3.70
CA LYS A 397 -11.76 17.52 3.12
C LYS A 397 -12.23 18.48 4.21
N ALA A 398 -11.67 19.68 4.22
CA ALA A 398 -12.25 20.84 4.89
C ALA A 398 -12.96 21.68 3.82
N GLU A 399 -14.26 21.46 3.63
CA GLU A 399 -15.07 22.25 2.69
C GLU A 399 -15.20 23.68 3.23
N LEU A 400 -14.43 24.61 2.69
CA LEU A 400 -14.48 26.03 3.06
C LEU A 400 -15.45 26.76 2.13
N VAL A 401 -16.48 27.39 2.68
CA VAL A 401 -17.45 28.20 1.92
C VAL A 401 -16.98 29.66 1.81
N ASN A 402 -17.60 30.43 0.90
CA ASN A 402 -17.25 31.83 0.67
C ASN A 402 -17.36 32.65 1.97
N GLY A 403 -16.31 33.43 2.28
CA GLY A 403 -16.22 34.26 3.49
C GLY A 403 -15.86 33.49 4.78
N GLU A 404 -15.74 32.16 4.73
CA GLU A 404 -15.44 31.36 5.92
C GLU A 404 -13.97 31.47 6.35
N ILE A 405 -13.06 31.69 5.40
CA ILE A 405 -11.62 31.85 5.69
C ILE A 405 -11.42 33.09 6.56
N GLU A 406 -12.00 34.21 6.15
CA GLU A 406 -11.94 35.49 6.85
C GLU A 406 -12.56 35.35 8.24
N LYS A 407 -13.78 34.80 8.32
CA LYS A 407 -14.49 34.60 9.59
C LYS A 407 -13.70 33.75 10.59
N LEU A 408 -13.06 32.67 10.14
CA LEU A 408 -12.25 31.81 11.00
C LEU A 408 -10.99 32.54 11.50
N LEU A 409 -10.35 33.33 10.64
CA LEU A 409 -9.15 34.08 11.01
C LEU A 409 -9.45 35.28 11.91
N GLU A 410 -10.60 35.95 11.72
CA GLU A 410 -11.09 37.02 12.61
C GLU A 410 -11.35 36.54 14.04
N GLY A 411 -11.59 35.23 14.23
CA GLY A 411 -11.66 34.61 15.55
C GLY A 411 -10.35 34.65 16.34
N PHE A 412 -9.23 34.93 15.68
CA PHE A 412 -7.92 35.08 16.30
C PHE A 412 -7.44 36.53 16.19
N GLY A 413 -7.01 37.13 17.31
CA GLY A 413 -6.56 38.52 17.35
C GLY A 413 -5.33 38.81 16.49
N ASP A 414 -4.55 37.78 16.16
CA ASP A 414 -3.38 37.84 15.28
C ASP A 414 -3.62 37.18 13.91
N GLY A 415 -4.86 36.83 13.57
CA GLY A 415 -5.21 36.18 12.30
C GLY A 415 -4.76 36.98 11.07
N VAL A 416 -4.78 38.32 11.17
CA VAL A 416 -4.33 39.26 10.12
C VAL A 416 -2.82 39.18 9.83
N GLN A 417 -2.01 38.61 10.74
CA GLN A 417 -0.57 38.42 10.52
C GLN A 417 -0.26 37.21 9.65
N SER A 418 -1.26 36.38 9.35
CA SER A 418 -1.12 35.23 8.46
C SER A 418 -0.75 35.68 7.05
N ALA A 419 0.28 35.08 6.47
CA ALA A 419 0.59 35.34 5.06
C ALA A 419 -0.56 34.90 4.15
N ASP A 420 -0.80 35.63 3.05
CA ASP A 420 -1.92 35.36 2.14
C ASP A 420 -1.94 33.93 1.62
N TYR A 421 -0.76 33.38 1.29
CA TYR A 421 -0.63 31.99 0.82
C TYR A 421 -1.06 30.96 1.88
N ALA A 422 -1.01 31.31 3.17
CA ALA A 422 -1.27 30.39 4.28
C ALA A 422 -2.72 30.49 4.81
N LYS A 423 -3.44 31.60 4.58
CA LYS A 423 -4.78 31.85 5.14
C LYS A 423 -5.74 30.68 4.95
N ARG A 424 -5.84 30.17 3.71
CA ARG A 424 -6.71 29.01 3.40
C ARG A 424 -6.30 27.76 4.16
N ALA A 425 -5.00 27.48 4.23
CA ALA A 425 -4.48 26.30 4.91
C ALA A 425 -4.68 26.36 6.42
N ILE A 426 -4.48 27.53 7.02
CA ILE A 426 -4.77 27.78 8.44
C ILE A 426 -6.25 27.54 8.72
N ALA A 427 -7.14 28.16 7.93
CA ALA A 427 -8.58 27.96 8.06
C ALA A 427 -8.98 26.48 7.93
N ALA A 428 -8.42 25.75 6.96
CA ALA A 428 -8.67 24.32 6.79
C ALA A 428 -8.20 23.47 7.99
N CYS A 429 -7.01 23.76 8.54
CA CYS A 429 -6.46 23.06 9.70
C CYS A 429 -7.26 23.32 10.98
N VAL A 430 -7.73 24.56 11.18
CA VAL A 430 -8.58 24.94 12.31
C VAL A 430 -9.96 24.30 12.17
N LYS A 431 -10.61 24.42 11.02
CA LYS A 431 -11.95 23.86 10.76
C LYS A 431 -12.00 22.34 10.92
N SER A 432 -10.95 21.64 10.49
CA SER A 432 -10.83 20.18 10.63
C SER A 432 -10.44 19.74 12.06
N GLY A 433 -10.09 20.68 12.94
CA GLY A 433 -9.67 20.41 14.32
C GLY A 433 -8.30 19.71 14.42
N ILE A 434 -7.47 19.80 13.37
CA ILE A 434 -6.10 19.25 13.37
C ILE A 434 -5.18 20.19 14.18
N VAL A 435 -5.36 21.50 13.99
CA VAL A 435 -4.62 22.54 14.69
C VAL A 435 -5.57 23.40 15.51
N SER A 436 -5.18 23.66 16.75
CA SER A 436 -5.79 24.69 17.59
C SER A 436 -4.89 25.93 17.65
N GLY A 437 -5.47 27.07 18.05
CA GLY A 437 -4.70 28.23 18.49
C GLY A 437 -3.76 27.89 19.65
N ARG A 438 -2.76 28.75 19.90
CA ARG A 438 -1.97 28.70 21.14
C ARG A 438 -2.83 29.04 22.36
N SER A 439 -3.84 29.87 22.15
CA SER A 439 -4.94 30.20 23.05
C SER A 439 -6.22 30.38 22.23
N ASP A 440 -7.35 30.59 22.91
CA ASP A 440 -8.65 30.83 22.26
C ASP A 440 -8.65 32.01 21.28
N ASN A 441 -7.72 32.96 21.44
CA ASN A 441 -7.64 34.18 20.64
C ASN A 441 -6.31 34.35 19.86
N MET A 442 -5.44 33.33 19.79
CA MET A 442 -4.12 33.48 19.15
C MET A 442 -3.75 32.26 18.31
N ILE A 443 -3.47 32.44 17.02
CA ILE A 443 -2.97 31.38 16.14
C ILE A 443 -1.44 31.36 16.06
N ALA A 444 -0.77 32.49 16.28
CA ALA A 444 0.67 32.73 16.22
C ALA A 444 1.30 32.25 14.90
N PRO A 445 0.95 32.84 13.74
CA PRO A 445 1.31 32.28 12.44
C PRO A 445 2.82 32.33 12.16
N LYS A 446 3.54 33.30 12.73
CA LYS A 446 4.97 33.51 12.53
C LYS A 446 5.87 32.80 13.55
N ASP A 447 5.30 32.30 14.64
CA ASP A 447 6.07 31.55 15.64
C ASP A 447 6.56 30.21 15.06
N ASN A 448 7.71 29.75 15.54
CA ASN A 448 8.19 28.40 15.30
C ASN A 448 7.31 27.35 16.00
N ILE A 449 7.39 26.11 15.51
CA ILE A 449 6.69 24.97 16.11
C ILE A 449 7.64 23.98 16.80
N THR A 450 7.24 23.55 17.99
CA THR A 450 8.00 22.57 18.79
C THR A 450 7.70 21.14 18.36
N ARG A 451 8.65 20.23 18.60
CA ARG A 451 8.51 18.79 18.30
C ARG A 451 7.25 18.17 18.93
N ALA A 452 6.96 18.50 20.18
CA ALA A 452 5.74 18.04 20.86
C ALA A 452 4.44 18.45 20.15
N LYS A 453 4.39 19.68 19.61
CA LYS A 453 3.21 20.15 18.86
C LYS A 453 3.08 19.40 17.55
N VAL A 454 4.19 19.12 16.87
CA VAL A 454 4.18 18.32 15.63
C VAL A 454 3.64 16.92 15.90
N ALA A 455 4.12 16.22 16.94
CA ALA A 455 3.60 14.89 17.29
C ALA A 455 2.08 14.91 17.55
N ALA A 456 1.58 15.88 18.33
CA ALA A 456 0.15 16.04 18.60
C ALA A 456 -0.67 16.32 17.33
N ILE A 457 -0.15 17.16 16.43
CA ILE A 457 -0.81 17.51 15.17
C ILE A 457 -0.84 16.32 14.21
N MET A 458 0.26 15.58 14.06
CA MET A 458 0.31 14.38 13.22
C MET A 458 -0.64 13.31 13.72
N GLN A 459 -0.67 13.07 15.04
CA GLN A 459 -1.63 12.14 15.63
C GLN A 459 -3.08 12.56 15.32
N ARG A 460 -3.41 13.85 15.45
CA ARG A 460 -4.76 14.35 15.12
C ARG A 460 -5.08 14.22 13.64
N LEU A 461 -4.15 14.55 12.74
CA LEU A 461 -4.33 14.37 11.30
C LEU A 461 -4.70 12.91 11.00
N LEU A 462 -3.88 11.97 11.45
CA LEU A 462 -4.12 10.55 11.20
C LEU A 462 -5.44 10.05 11.82
N LYS A 463 -5.76 10.45 13.06
CA LYS A 463 -7.05 10.09 13.69
C LYS A 463 -8.26 10.66 12.94
N LYS A 464 -8.20 11.95 12.55
CA LYS A 464 -9.29 12.63 11.82
C LYS A 464 -9.48 12.05 10.42
N SER A 465 -8.41 11.57 9.80
CA SER A 465 -8.44 10.86 8.53
C SER A 465 -8.81 9.38 8.66
N LYS A 466 -9.08 8.86 9.88
CA LYS A 466 -9.36 7.44 10.16
C LYS A 466 -8.25 6.51 9.66
N LEU A 467 -7.03 6.97 9.85
CA LEU A 467 -5.80 6.30 9.43
C LEU A 467 -5.09 5.60 10.60
N ILE A 468 -5.45 5.91 11.85
CA ILE A 468 -4.90 5.28 13.07
C ILE A 468 -5.91 5.16 14.21
#